data_AF-A0A1Y5I335-F1
#
_entry.id   AF-A0A1Y5I335-F1
#
_cell.length_a   1.000
_cell.length_b   1.000
_cell.length_c   1.000
_cell.angle_alpha   90.00
_cell.angle_beta   90.00
_cell.angle_gamma   90.00
#
_symmetry.space_group_name_H-M   'P 1'
#
loop_
_entity.id
_entity.type
_entity.pdbx_description
1 polymer ?
#
loop_
_entity_poly.entity_id
_entity_poly.type
_entity_poly.pdbx_seq_one_letter_code
_entity_poly.pdbx_strand_id
1 'polypeptide(L)' 'KYINEWADIRLRMPFDGRRKFKGVIINIEEQDVVVRVDQHEYLLPIDMIEKAHVIPQFKD' A
#
# COMPACT_ATOMS: atom_id res chain seq x y z
N LYS A 1 6.58 9.86 -7.33
CA LYS A 1 5.97 9.09 -8.45
C LYS A 1 5.77 7.67 -7.93
N TYR A 2 4.59 7.37 -7.38
CA TYR A 2 4.29 6.08 -6.72
C TYR A 2 2.92 5.50 -7.12
N ILE A 3 2.05 6.33 -7.69
CA ILE A 3 0.75 5.90 -8.22
C ILE A 3 0.96 4.92 -9.39
N ASN A 4 0.16 3.86 -9.42
CA ASN A 4 0.21 2.70 -10.31
C ASN A 4 1.39 1.74 -10.08
N GLU A 5 2.21 1.97 -9.07
CA GLU A 5 3.27 1.03 -8.69
C GLU A 5 2.73 -0.04 -7.75
N TRP A 6 3.19 -1.28 -7.91
CA TRP A 6 2.95 -2.33 -6.93
C TRP A 6 3.83 -2.10 -5.71
N ALA A 7 3.29 -2.35 -4.52
CA ALA A 7 4.01 -2.22 -3.27
C ALA A 7 3.69 -3.37 -2.30
N ASP A 8 4.70 -3.77 -1.52
CA ASP A 8 4.54 -4.57 -0.30
C ASP A 8 4.68 -3.63 0.90
N ILE A 9 3.57 -3.43 1.62
CA ILE A 9 3.42 -2.49 2.72
C ILE A 9 3.17 -3.28 4.00
N ARG A 10 3.93 -2.96 5.05
CA ARG A 10 3.76 -3.51 6.38
C ARG A 10 3.42 -2.40 7.37
N LEU A 11 2.38 -2.63 8.16
CA LEU A 11 1.95 -1.74 9.23
C LEU A 11 2.56 -2.12 10.59
N ARG A 12 2.77 -1.11 11.43
CA ARG A 12 3.24 -1.24 12.82
C ARG A 12 2.24 -2.02 13.66
N MET A 13 0.95 -1.70 13.53
CA MET A 13 -0.18 -2.37 14.19
C MET A 13 -1.14 -2.96 13.16
N PRO A 14 -1.96 -3.97 13.53
CA PRO A 14 -2.98 -4.51 12.63
C PRO A 14 -4.04 -3.44 12.27
N PHE A 15 -4.35 -3.34 10.98
CA PHE A 15 -5.55 -2.70 10.46
C PHE A 15 -6.50 -3.81 10.02
N ASP A 16 -7.70 -3.89 10.61
CA ASP A 16 -8.64 -5.01 10.42
C ASP A 16 -7.99 -6.40 10.57
N GLY A 17 -7.17 -6.57 11.62
CA GLY A 17 -6.46 -7.83 11.89
C GLY A 17 -5.33 -8.16 10.90
N ARG A 18 -5.08 -7.30 9.92
CA ARG A 18 -4.08 -7.48 8.86
C ARG A 18 -2.94 -6.46 9.02
N ARG A 19 -1.71 -6.93 8.86
CA ARG A 19 -0.51 -6.08 8.92
C ARG A 19 0.23 -5.93 7.59
N LYS A 20 -0.03 -6.81 6.62
CA LYS A 20 0.71 -6.87 5.36
C LYS A 20 -0.25 -6.66 4.20
N PHE A 21 0.01 -5.66 3.38
CA PHE A 21 -0.78 -5.32 2.20
C PHE A 21 0.15 -5.38 0.99
N LYS A 22 -0.20 -6.21 0.01
CA LYS A 22 0.50 -6.29 -1.26
C LYS A 22 -0.48 -5.91 -2.35
N GLY A 23 -0.27 -4.78 -3.00
CA GLY A 23 -1.26 -4.20 -3.90
C GLY A 23 -0.69 -3.06 -4.72
N VAL A 24 -1.56 -2.42 -5.50
CA VAL A 24 -1.22 -1.26 -6.33
C VAL A 24 -1.55 0.00 -5.56
N ILE A 25 -0.61 0.94 -5.48
CA ILE A 25 -0.90 2.28 -4.96
C ILE A 25 -1.72 3.01 -6.03
N ILE A 26 -2.98 3.33 -5.73
CA ILE A 26 -3.89 3.95 -6.71
C ILE A 26 -4.12 5.43 -6.43
N ASN A 27 -3.95 5.88 -5.18
CA ASN A 27 -4.03 7.29 -4.82
C ASN A 27 -3.19 7.58 -3.55
N ILE A 28 -2.95 8.87 -3.29
CA ILE A 28 -2.46 9.37 -2.00
C ILE A 28 -3.40 10.51 -1.61
N GLU A 29 -4.03 10.40 -0.44
CA GLU A 29 -4.99 11.38 0.07
C GLU A 29 -4.48 11.88 1.41
N GLU A 30 -4.10 13.16 1.47
CA GLU A 30 -3.53 13.80 2.67
C GLU A 30 -2.39 12.97 3.33
N GLN A 31 -2.72 12.19 4.36
CA GLN A 31 -1.80 11.38 5.15
C GLN A 31 -2.02 9.86 4.97
N ASP A 32 -2.85 9.46 4.01
CA ASP A 32 -3.19 8.08 3.70
C ASP A 32 -2.68 7.67 2.31
N VAL A 33 -2.20 6.43 2.22
CA VAL A 33 -1.93 5.77 0.93
C VAL A 33 -3.14 4.90 0.59
N VAL A 34 -3.75 5.12 -0.57
CA VAL A 34 -4.83 4.27 -1.06
C VAL A 34 -4.23 3.12 -1.86
N VAL A 35 -4.41 1.90 -1.35
CA VAL A 35 -3.86 0.67 -1.94
C VAL A 35 -5.00 -0.25 -2.36
N ARG A 36 -5.00 -0.64 -3.63
CA ARG A 36 -5.89 -1.69 -4.13
C ARG A 36 -5.25 -3.06 -3.95
N VAL A 37 -5.89 -3.92 -3.16
CA VAL A 37 -5.53 -5.33 -2.99
C VAL A 37 -6.69 -6.17 -3.52
N ASP A 38 -6.43 -6.92 -4.58
CA ASP A 38 -7.45 -7.61 -5.37
C ASP A 38 -8.57 -6.64 -5.83
N GLN A 39 -9.78 -6.79 -5.28
CA GLN A 39 -10.94 -5.94 -5.59
C GLN A 39 -11.29 -4.94 -4.48
N HIS A 40 -10.44 -4.83 -3.45
CA HIS A 40 -10.69 -3.97 -2.29
C HIS A 40 -9.69 -2.82 -2.23
N GLU A 41 -10.18 -1.65 -1.86
CA GLU A 41 -9.37 -0.45 -1.64
C GLU A 41 -9.19 -0.24 -0.14
N TYR A 42 -7.96 0.05 0.27
CA TYR A 42 -7.58 0.29 1.66
C TYR A 42 -6.94 1.66 1.78
N LEU A 43 -7.42 2.44 2.74
CA LEU A 43 -6.76 3.66 3.20
C LEU A 43 -5.80 3.28 4.32
N LEU A 44 -4.50 3.40 4.04
CA LEU A 44 -3.44 3.05 4.98
C LEU A 44 -2.74 4.32 5.48
N PRO A 45 -2.85 4.66 6.78
CA PRO A 45 -2.17 5.82 7.35
C PRO A 45 -0.65 5.70 7.23
N ILE A 46 0.00 6.75 6.70
CA ILE A 46 1.45 6.78 6.47
C ILE A 46 2.24 6.62 7.78
N ASP A 47 1.74 7.20 8.88
CA ASP A 47 2.37 7.10 10.21
C ASP A 47 2.34 5.67 10.77
N MET A 48 1.36 4.86 10.37
CA MET A 48 1.25 3.45 10.72
C MET A 48 2.13 2.55 9.85
N ILE A 49 2.69 3.02 8.74
CA ILE A 49 3.58 2.22 7.89
C ILE A 49 4.91 1.99 8.62
N GLU A 50 5.20 0.72 8.90
CA GLU A 50 6.50 0.27 9.40
C GLU A 50 7.53 0.29 8.27
N LYS A 51 7.15 -0.21 7.09
CA LYS A 51 7.96 -0.19 5.87
C LYS A 51 7.10 -0.40 4.63
N ALA A 52 7.54 0.16 3.51
CA ALA A 52 6.94 -0.04 2.20
C ALA A 52 8.03 -0.25 1.14
N HIS A 53 7.90 -1.29 0.34
CA HIS A 53 8.80 -1.58 -0.78
C HIS A 53 8.03 -1.56 -2.09
N VAL A 54 8.44 -0.69 -3.02
CA VAL A 54 7.95 -0.73 -4.40
C VAL A 54 8.49 -1.98 -5.08
N ILE A 55 7.62 -2.71 -5.76
CA ILE A 55 7.92 -3.95 -6.48
C ILE A 55 8.14 -3.59 -7.95
N PRO A 56 9.36 -3.79 -8.50
CA PRO A 56 9.63 -3.53 -9.90
C PRO A 56 8.70 -4.34 -10.82
N GLN A 57 8.06 -3.65 -11.75
CA GLN A 57 7.28 -4.26 -12.83
C GLN A 57 8.16 -4.24 -14.09
N PHE A 58 8.78 -5.36 -14.42
CA PHE A 58 9.46 -5.51 -15.71
C PHE A 58 8.39 -5.79 -16.76
N LYS A 59 8.26 -4.91 -17.74
CA LYS A 59 7.51 -5.20 -18.96
C LYS A 59 8.47 -5.90 -19.92
N ASP A 60 8.03 -7.01 -20.49
CA ASP A 60 8.72 -7.67 -21.61
C ASP A 60 8.77 -6.76 -22.84
#